data_AF-A0A3N4I1U4-F1
#
_entry.id   AF-A0A3N4I1U4-F1
#
_cell.length_a   1.000
_cell.length_b   1.000
_cell.length_c   1.000
_cell.angle_alpha   90.00
_cell.angle_beta   90.00
_cell.angle_gamma   90.00
#
_symmetry.space_group_name_H-M   'P 1'
#
loop_
_entity.id
_entity.type
_entity.pdbx_description
1 polymer ?
#
loop_
_entity_poly.entity_id
_entity_poly.type
_entity_poly.pdbx_seq_one_letter_code
_entity_poly.pdbx_strand_id
1 'polypeptide(L)'
;MKLSISVAAIATTAVLLADSVSATIVDTCRMASGQKGEHIIFECLTYNRDWRWTKLWVSDCIGYDTTNERLVPKRSGFFYQRCKGVTYSDFWVKAHCQEKNGEWKYKEHHMGWMWNTNGYVFCFGHQLGYTGNVQSQPI
;
A
#
# COMPACT_ATOMS: atom_id res chain seq x y z
N MET A 1 22.62 64.01 -12.92
CA MET A 1 21.31 63.42 -12.55
C MET A 1 21.34 61.96 -12.97
N LYS A 2 21.51 61.02 -12.03
CA LYS A 2 21.48 59.56 -12.28
C LYS A 2 20.20 59.03 -11.65
N LEU A 3 19.31 58.45 -12.47
CA LEU A 3 18.17 57.67 -11.99
C LEU A 3 18.69 56.31 -11.53
N SER A 4 18.39 55.93 -10.29
CA SER A 4 18.51 54.56 -9.80
C SER A 4 17.12 54.04 -9.53
N ILE A 5 16.62 53.17 -10.41
CA ILE A 5 15.40 52.38 -10.19
C ILE A 5 15.84 51.11 -9.46
N SER A 6 15.51 51.01 -8.18
CA SER A 6 15.69 49.79 -7.41
C SER A 6 14.57 48.82 -7.75
N VAL A 7 14.89 47.77 -8.51
CA VAL A 7 13.98 46.64 -8.73
C VAL A 7 14.03 45.79 -7.45
N ALA A 8 12.98 45.91 -6.61
CA ALA A 8 12.77 45.01 -5.50
C ALA A 8 12.45 43.61 -6.07
N ALA A 9 13.38 42.67 -5.91
CA ALA A 9 13.13 41.28 -6.23
C ALA A 9 12.01 40.76 -5.33
N ILE A 10 10.91 40.34 -5.95
CA ILE A 10 9.81 39.64 -5.30
C ILE A 10 10.37 38.28 -4.89
N ALA A 11 10.77 38.14 -3.63
CA ALA A 11 10.97 36.84 -3.02
C ALA A 11 9.58 36.25 -2.77
N THR A 12 9.03 35.58 -3.77
CA THR A 12 7.86 34.73 -3.59
C THR A 12 8.33 33.58 -2.71
N THR A 13 8.12 33.69 -1.40
CA THR A 13 8.30 32.59 -0.47
C THR A 13 7.35 31.49 -0.93
N ALA A 14 7.89 30.49 -1.63
CA ALA A 14 7.18 29.25 -1.87
C ALA A 14 6.94 28.65 -0.48
N VAL A 15 5.73 28.86 0.04
CA VAL A 15 5.20 28.07 1.14
C VAL A 15 5.16 26.65 0.59
N LEU A 16 6.21 25.87 0.88
CA LEU A 16 6.17 24.42 0.79
C LEU A 16 5.07 24.01 1.77
N LEU A 17 3.86 23.88 1.25
CA LEU A 17 2.79 23.17 1.94
C LEU A 17 3.41 21.84 2.34
N ALA A 18 3.36 21.57 3.63
CA ALA A 18 3.63 20.25 4.16
C ALA A 18 2.50 19.35 3.63
N ASP A 19 2.61 18.98 2.35
CA ASP A 19 1.73 18.03 1.70
C ASP A 19 1.99 16.72 2.42
N SER A 20 1.06 16.38 3.31
CA SER A 20 1.02 15.15 4.06
C SER A 20 1.46 13.99 3.17
N VAL A 21 2.53 13.28 3.54
CA VAL A 21 2.97 12.03 2.88
C VAL A 21 2.00 10.88 3.23
N SER A 22 0.74 11.23 3.47
CA SER A 22 -0.40 10.33 3.62
C SER A 22 -1.04 10.17 2.26
N ALA A 23 -0.53 9.20 1.51
CA ALA A 23 -1.00 8.87 0.16
C ALA A 23 -1.11 7.35 0.03
N THR A 24 -1.56 6.89 -1.13
CA THR A 24 -1.60 5.46 -1.38
C THR A 24 -0.18 4.89 -1.48
N ILE A 25 -0.03 3.60 -1.25
CA ILE A 25 1.28 2.95 -1.38
C ILE A 25 1.83 2.97 -2.81
N VAL A 26 0.97 3.11 -3.83
CA VAL A 26 1.44 3.18 -5.23
C VAL A 26 2.13 4.50 -5.54
N ASP A 27 1.79 5.57 -4.84
CA ASP A 27 2.34 6.91 -5.06
C ASP A 27 3.64 7.15 -4.27
N THR A 28 3.77 6.51 -3.11
CA THR A 28 4.78 6.88 -2.10
C THR A 28 5.62 5.72 -1.58
N CYS A 29 5.43 4.52 -2.10
CA CYS A 29 6.27 3.38 -1.77
C CYS A 29 6.86 2.74 -3.02
N ARG A 30 7.91 1.96 -2.82
CA ARG A 30 8.48 1.03 -3.78
C ARG A 30 8.35 -0.37 -3.20
N MET A 31 7.84 -1.31 -3.98
CA MET A 31 7.82 -2.72 -3.58
C MET A 31 9.17 -3.33 -3.89
N ALA A 32 9.89 -3.80 -2.87
CA ALA A 32 11.25 -4.29 -3.11
C ALA A 32 11.32 -5.79 -3.38
N SER A 33 10.43 -6.58 -2.79
CA SER A 33 10.28 -8.02 -3.06
C SER A 33 9.30 -8.60 -2.03
N GLY A 34 8.47 -9.55 -2.45
CA GLY A 34 7.77 -10.43 -1.53
C GLY A 34 8.53 -11.75 -1.44
N GLN A 35 9.09 -12.05 -0.27
CA GLN A 35 9.50 -13.41 0.03
C GLN A 35 8.27 -14.32 -0.06
N LYS A 36 8.48 -15.59 -0.44
CA LYS A 36 7.44 -16.61 -0.55
C LYS A 36 6.42 -16.50 0.59
N GLY A 37 5.22 -16.04 0.23
CA GLY A 37 3.97 -16.54 0.78
C GLY A 37 3.42 -15.92 2.05
N GLU A 38 4.05 -14.94 2.69
CA GLU A 38 3.43 -14.35 3.91
C GLU A 38 3.49 -12.83 3.96
N HIS A 39 4.56 -12.24 3.43
CA HIS A 39 4.81 -10.83 3.62
C HIS A 39 5.45 -10.10 2.44
N ILE A 40 5.18 -8.80 2.40
CA ILE A 40 5.76 -7.87 1.44
C ILE A 40 6.62 -6.87 2.18
N ILE A 41 7.79 -6.59 1.60
CA ILE A 41 8.66 -5.51 2.02
C ILE A 41 8.43 -4.31 1.10
N PHE A 42 8.12 -3.18 1.74
CA PHE A 42 7.99 -1.88 1.09
C PHE A 42 9.12 -0.97 1.54
N GLU A 43 9.59 -0.13 0.64
CA GLU A 43 10.37 1.05 0.95
C GLU A 43 9.45 2.25 0.76
N CYS A 44 9.07 2.95 1.84
CA CYS A 44 8.05 4.00 1.81
C CYS A 44 8.61 5.36 2.23
N LEU A 45 8.15 6.42 1.58
CA LEU A 45 8.54 7.79 1.89
C LEU A 45 7.98 8.22 3.25
N THR A 46 8.82 8.85 4.07
CA THR A 46 8.47 9.45 5.36
C THR A 46 8.12 10.93 5.21
N TYR A 47 7.58 11.56 6.26
CA TYR A 47 7.31 13.01 6.25
C TYR A 47 8.56 13.86 6.02
N ASN A 48 9.72 13.37 6.44
CA ASN A 48 11.01 14.02 6.25
C ASN A 48 11.60 13.78 4.84
N ARG A 49 10.87 13.10 3.95
CA ARG A 49 11.30 12.68 2.61
C ARG A 49 12.45 11.66 2.60
N ASP A 50 12.70 11.01 3.74
CA ASP A 50 13.56 9.83 3.82
C ASP A 50 12.79 8.56 3.44
N TRP A 51 13.48 7.56 2.92
CA TRP A 51 12.91 6.25 2.63
C TRP A 51 13.02 5.34 3.85
N ARG A 52 11.94 4.65 4.19
CA ARG A 52 11.86 3.69 5.29
C ARG A 52 11.47 2.31 4.80
N TRP A 53 12.25 1.32 5.20
CA TRP A 53 11.93 -0.08 5.02
C TRP A 53 10.86 -0.53 6.02
N THR A 54 9.81 -1.17 5.51
CA THR A 54 8.72 -1.68 6.32
C THR A 54 8.16 -2.98 5.76
N LYS A 55 7.57 -3.77 6.63
CA LYS A 55 7.17 -5.15 6.37
C LYS A 55 5.71 -5.36 6.73
N LEU A 56 4.91 -5.84 5.78
CA LEU A 56 3.46 -6.04 5.94
C LEU A 56 3.08 -7.50 5.73
N TRP A 57 2.33 -8.06 6.68
CA TRP A 57 1.76 -9.40 6.56
C TRP A 57 0.52 -9.31 5.67
N VAL A 58 0.61 -9.82 4.44
CA VAL A 58 -0.50 -9.67 3.46
C VAL A 58 -1.74 -10.41 3.91
N SER A 59 -1.55 -11.49 4.68
CA SER A 59 -2.61 -12.24 5.38
C SER A 59 -3.52 -11.37 6.22
N ASP A 60 -3.04 -10.24 6.71
CA ASP A 60 -3.78 -9.34 7.59
C ASP A 60 -4.55 -8.28 6.82
N CYS A 61 -4.23 -8.10 5.54
CA CYS A 61 -4.83 -7.10 4.68
C CYS A 61 -5.67 -7.68 3.55
N ILE A 62 -5.40 -8.91 3.11
CA ILE A 62 -6.09 -9.58 2.02
C ILE A 62 -6.81 -10.83 2.55
N GLY A 63 -8.06 -10.99 2.13
CA GLY A 63 -8.88 -12.18 2.35
C GLY A 63 -9.35 -12.77 1.03
N TYR A 64 -10.12 -13.87 1.14
CA TYR A 64 -10.79 -14.50 -0.01
C TYR A 64 -12.29 -14.50 0.24
N ASP A 65 -13.03 -13.82 -0.64
CA ASP A 65 -14.49 -13.82 -0.64
C ASP A 65 -14.97 -15.11 -1.31
N THR A 66 -15.48 -16.06 -0.52
CA THR A 66 -16.00 -17.33 -1.03
C THR A 66 -17.32 -17.17 -1.77
N THR A 67 -18.08 -16.10 -1.52
CA THR A 67 -19.35 -15.85 -2.20
C THR A 67 -19.10 -15.49 -3.65
N ASN A 68 -18.17 -14.54 -3.87
CA ASN A 68 -17.82 -14.01 -5.19
C ASN A 68 -16.53 -14.58 -5.78
N GLU A 69 -15.90 -15.54 -5.10
CA GLU A 69 -14.72 -16.29 -5.54
C GLU A 69 -13.55 -15.42 -6.01
N ARG A 70 -13.21 -14.42 -5.19
CA ARG A 70 -12.18 -13.41 -5.50
C ARG A 70 -11.37 -13.00 -4.27
N LEU A 71 -10.16 -12.52 -4.52
CA LEU A 71 -9.36 -11.83 -3.52
C LEU A 71 -9.97 -10.46 -3.21
N VAL A 72 -9.96 -10.07 -1.93
CA VAL A 72 -10.57 -8.82 -1.45
C VAL A 72 -9.77 -8.26 -0.27
N PRO A 73 -9.95 -6.98 0.11
CA PRO A 73 -9.53 -6.50 1.42
C PRO A 73 -10.09 -7.41 2.52
N LYS A 74 -9.26 -7.79 3.49
CA LYS A 74 -9.61 -8.77 4.51
C LYS A 74 -10.80 -8.29 5.34
N ARG A 75 -11.84 -9.12 5.35
CA ARG A 75 -13.03 -8.99 6.22
C ARG A 75 -13.05 -10.11 7.25
N SER A 76 -12.70 -11.30 6.80
CA SER A 76 -12.59 -12.54 7.56
C SER A 76 -11.78 -13.55 6.75
N GLY A 77 -11.27 -14.57 7.44
CA GLY A 77 -10.50 -15.65 6.82
C GLY A 77 -9.11 -15.24 6.33
N PHE A 78 -8.29 -16.23 5.99
CA PHE A 78 -6.97 -16.03 5.41
C PHE A 78 -6.97 -16.59 4.00
N PHE A 79 -6.61 -15.77 3.01
CA PHE A 79 -6.67 -16.22 1.61
C PHE A 79 -5.72 -17.40 1.33
N TYR A 80 -4.59 -17.51 2.04
CA TYR A 80 -3.66 -18.65 1.92
C TYR A 80 -4.27 -20.01 2.24
N GLN A 81 -5.38 -20.07 2.98
CA GLN A 81 -6.08 -21.34 3.22
C GLN A 81 -6.71 -21.90 1.94
N ARG A 82 -7.01 -21.04 0.96
CA ARG A 82 -7.66 -21.42 -0.30
C ARG A 82 -6.83 -21.09 -1.53
N CYS A 83 -5.68 -20.45 -1.37
CA CYS A 83 -4.86 -19.98 -2.47
C CYS A 83 -3.43 -20.52 -2.38
N LYS A 84 -2.85 -20.88 -3.52
CA LYS A 84 -1.47 -21.37 -3.68
C LYS A 84 -0.72 -20.56 -4.72
N GLY A 85 0.61 -20.64 -4.69
CA GLY A 85 1.47 -19.92 -5.64
C GLY A 85 1.34 -18.41 -5.51
N VAL A 86 1.22 -17.91 -4.27
CA VAL A 86 1.06 -16.48 -4.02
C VAL A 86 2.33 -15.74 -4.39
N THR A 87 2.17 -14.71 -5.23
CA THR A 87 3.24 -13.83 -5.68
C THR A 87 2.77 -12.38 -5.59
N TYR A 88 3.74 -11.47 -5.57
CA TYR A 88 3.50 -10.03 -5.50
C TYR A 88 4.36 -9.34 -6.54
N SER A 89 3.75 -8.51 -7.38
CA SER A 89 4.48 -7.61 -8.28
C SER A 89 3.64 -6.37 -8.52
N ASP A 90 4.29 -5.21 -8.58
CA ASP A 90 3.67 -3.94 -8.96
C ASP A 90 2.40 -3.63 -8.17
N PHE A 91 2.41 -3.89 -6.86
CA PHE A 91 1.26 -3.71 -5.97
C PHE A 91 0.06 -4.61 -6.24
N TRP A 92 0.24 -5.70 -6.99
CA TRP A 92 -0.73 -6.77 -7.12
C TRP A 92 -0.37 -7.94 -6.24
N VAL A 93 -1.37 -8.53 -5.58
CA VAL A 93 -1.29 -9.91 -5.09
C VAL A 93 -1.87 -10.82 -6.16
N LYS A 94 -1.15 -11.88 -6.52
CA LYS A 94 -1.51 -12.83 -7.58
C LYS A 94 -1.42 -14.25 -7.03
N ALA A 95 -2.44 -15.07 -7.24
CA ALA A 95 -2.48 -16.44 -6.71
C ALA A 95 -3.42 -17.35 -7.51
N HIS A 96 -3.29 -18.67 -7.34
CA HIS A 96 -4.31 -19.62 -7.76
C HIS A 96 -5.19 -19.99 -6.57
N CYS A 97 -6.48 -19.69 -6.63
CA CYS A 97 -7.42 -19.93 -5.55
C CYS A 97 -8.44 -21.02 -5.91
N GLN A 98 -8.83 -21.80 -4.91
CA GLN A 98 -9.79 -22.87 -5.05
C GLN A 98 -11.23 -22.35 -4.96
N GLU A 99 -11.96 -22.49 -6.05
CA GLU A 99 -13.39 -22.17 -6.18
C GLU A 99 -14.26 -23.20 -5.44
N LYS A 100 -15.57 -22.92 -5.30
CA LYS A 100 -16.53 -23.79 -4.62
C LYS A 100 -16.67 -25.16 -5.29
N ASN A 101 -16.48 -25.22 -6.61
CA ASN A 101 -16.47 -26.46 -7.39
C ASN A 101 -15.15 -27.26 -7.26
N GLY A 102 -14.17 -26.75 -6.50
CA GLY A 102 -12.87 -27.37 -6.32
C GLY A 102 -11.82 -27.02 -7.38
N GLU A 103 -12.18 -26.30 -8.44
CA GLU A 103 -11.23 -25.85 -9.47
C GLU A 103 -10.27 -24.78 -8.93
N TRP A 104 -9.04 -24.79 -9.45
CA TRP A 104 -8.04 -23.77 -9.15
C TRP A 104 -8.02 -22.73 -10.26
N LYS A 105 -8.40 -21.49 -9.96
CA LYS A 105 -8.36 -20.39 -10.92
C LYS A 105 -7.36 -19.31 -10.50
N TYR A 106 -6.72 -18.69 -11.49
CA TYR A 106 -5.90 -17.51 -11.27
C TYR A 106 -6.78 -16.34 -10.80
N LYS A 107 -6.33 -15.65 -9.75
CA LYS A 107 -6.97 -14.47 -9.18
C LYS A 107 -5.90 -13.45 -8.84
N GLU A 108 -6.26 -12.19 -8.97
CA GLU A 108 -5.40 -11.08 -8.56
C GLU A 108 -6.21 -9.97 -7.90
N HIS A 109 -5.53 -9.19 -7.08
CA HIS A 109 -6.11 -8.02 -6.44
C HIS A 109 -5.08 -6.91 -6.30
N HIS A 110 -5.45 -5.70 -6.72
CA HIS A 110 -4.60 -4.54 -6.59
C HIS A 110 -4.62 -4.01 -5.16
N MET A 111 -3.44 -3.66 -4.62
CA MET A 111 -3.25 -3.19 -3.25
C MET A 111 -3.17 -1.67 -3.15
N GLY A 112 -3.48 -0.92 -4.22
CA GLY A 112 -3.48 0.55 -4.21
C GLY A 112 -4.49 1.21 -3.27
N TRP A 113 -5.37 0.44 -2.63
CA TRP A 113 -6.22 0.89 -1.53
C TRP A 113 -5.49 0.88 -0.16
N MET A 114 -4.24 0.46 -0.10
CA MET A 114 -3.41 0.61 1.11
C MET A 114 -2.77 2.00 1.14
N TRP A 115 -2.50 2.49 2.34
CA TRP A 115 -1.96 3.82 2.58
C TRP A 115 -0.56 3.76 3.17
N ASN A 116 0.28 4.71 2.79
CA ASN A 116 1.51 5.03 3.51
C ASN A 116 1.21 6.18 4.48
N THR A 117 1.62 6.04 5.74
CA THR A 117 1.66 7.14 6.71
C THR A 117 3.05 7.16 7.35
N ASN A 118 3.86 8.16 7.01
CA ASN A 118 5.21 8.35 7.55
C ASN A 118 6.13 7.11 7.44
N GLY A 119 6.13 6.45 6.27
CA GLY A 119 6.95 5.27 6.03
C GLY A 119 6.38 3.96 6.60
N TYR A 120 5.15 3.96 7.11
CA TYR A 120 4.42 2.76 7.53
C TYR A 120 3.24 2.51 6.58
N VAL A 121 3.04 1.26 6.20
CA VAL A 121 1.91 0.82 5.38
C VAL A 121 0.74 0.43 6.28
N PHE A 122 -0.43 0.96 5.94
CA PHE A 122 -1.70 0.68 6.57
C PHE A 122 -2.64 0.07 5.54
N CYS A 123 -3.31 -1.00 5.92
CA CYS A 123 -4.46 -1.46 5.18
C CYS A 123 -5.70 -1.12 5.98
N PHE A 124 -6.43 -0.11 5.49
CA PHE A 124 -7.69 0.28 6.10
C PHE A 124 -8.83 -0.50 5.46
N GLY A 125 -9.69 -1.08 6.29
CA GLY A 125 -11.00 -1.53 5.85
C GLY A 125 -11.99 -0.38 5.57
N HIS A 126 -11.51 0.80 5.13
CA HIS A 126 -12.23 2.07 5.14
C HIS A 126 -13.36 2.19 4.10
N GLN A 127 -13.92 1.09 3.62
CA GLN A 127 -15.15 1.17 2.83
C GLN A 127 -16.35 0.47 3.44
N LEU A 128 -16.23 -0.52 4.34
CA LEU A 128 -17.42 -1.34 4.67
C LEU A 128 -17.41 -2.00 6.07
N GLY A 129 -16.93 -1.31 7.11
CA GLY A 129 -17.13 -1.71 8.52
C GLY A 129 -16.21 -2.83 9.05
N TYR A 130 -14.93 -2.84 8.67
CA TYR A 130 -13.97 -3.85 9.17
C TYR A 130 -13.24 -3.42 10.44
N THR A 131 -13.03 -4.38 11.33
CA THR A 131 -12.35 -4.23 12.61
C THR A 131 -10.84 -4.38 12.43
N GLY A 132 -10.11 -3.27 12.57
CA GLY A 132 -8.65 -3.26 12.77
C GLY A 132 -7.90 -2.44 11.73
N ASN A 133 -7.12 -1.45 12.22
CA ASN A 133 -6.05 -0.85 11.44
C ASN A 133 -4.83 -1.76 11.57
N VAL A 134 -4.47 -2.46 10.50
CA VAL A 134 -3.21 -3.22 10.48
C VAL A 134 -2.12 -2.29 9.97
N GLN A 135 -1.07 -2.14 10.77
CA GLN A 135 0.11 -1.38 10.44
C GLN A 135 1.27 -2.34 10.17
N SER A 136 2.06 -2.04 9.15
CA SER A 136 3.33 -2.70 8.89
C SER A 136 4.34 -2.45 10.02
N GLN A 137 5.30 -3.36 10.15
CA GLN A 137 6.37 -3.25 11.14
C GLN A 137 7.62 -2.63 10.50
N PRO A 138 8.42 -1.85 11.25
CA PRO A 138 9.74 -1.46 10.76
C PRO A 138 10.62 -2.71 10.58
N ILE A 139 11.60 -2.60 9.68
CA ILE A 139 12.66 -3.61 9.49
C ILE A 139 13.92 -3.12 10.19
#